data_AF-A0A440M7W6-F1
#
_entry.id   AF-A0A440M7W6-F1
#
_cell.length_a   1.000
_cell.length_b   1.000
_cell.length_c   1.000
_cell.angle_alpha   90.00
_cell.angle_beta   90.00
_cell.angle_gamma   90.00
#
_symmetry.space_group_name_H-M   'P 1'
#
loop_
_entity.id
_entity.type
_entity.pdbx_description
1 polymer ?
#
loop_
_entity_poly.entity_id
_entity_poly.type
_entity_poly.pdbx_seq_one_letter_code
_entity_poly.pdbx_strand_id
1 'polypeptide(L)'
;MTRARKLRLLGEAEGHNRAQSLLEKPGDVVVDRRGVERALVMACPDGCGDVLTINLDRRSGKAWRLDRRHGNLTVYPSVWRDSGCRAHFIVWRDQILWCDWREGPDPADQDLANRVLGYLKENSGLFVHYEQVAEALDENPWDVAWACRVLTSSGKAIQKDFVLYCAGAQPSEGRLEWE
;
A
#
# COMPACT_ATOMS: atom_id res chain seq x y z
N MET A 1 -24.39 5.26 5.86
CA MET A 1 -23.72 3.94 6.00
C MET A 1 -22.30 4.17 6.49
N THR A 2 -21.74 3.24 7.24
CA THR A 2 -20.39 3.36 7.83
C THR A 2 -19.35 2.77 6.89
N ARG A 3 -18.23 3.46 6.69
CA ARG A 3 -17.11 2.96 5.90
C ARG A 3 -16.57 1.66 6.49
N ALA A 4 -16.29 0.68 5.64
CA ALA A 4 -15.60 -0.53 6.01
C ALA A 4 -14.16 -0.19 6.44
N ARG A 5 -13.71 -0.84 7.51
CA ARG A 5 -12.33 -0.78 8.01
C ARG A 5 -11.53 -2.04 7.73
N LYS A 6 -12.21 -3.10 7.29
CA LYS A 6 -11.60 -4.40 7.01
C LYS A 6 -12.14 -4.96 5.70
N LEU A 7 -11.26 -5.59 4.96
CA LEU A 7 -11.53 -6.39 3.79
C LEU A 7 -12.02 -7.78 4.19
N ARG A 8 -12.96 -8.34 3.43
CA ARG A 8 -13.42 -9.72 3.57
C ARG A 8 -13.29 -10.46 2.24
N LEU A 9 -12.26 -11.32 2.13
CA LEU A 9 -12.11 -12.18 0.96
C LEU A 9 -13.16 -13.28 0.99
N LEU A 10 -13.99 -13.33 -0.05
CA LEU A 10 -15.04 -14.34 -0.22
C LEU A 10 -14.57 -15.53 -1.08
N GLY A 11 -13.41 -15.41 -1.73
CA GLY A 11 -12.79 -16.46 -2.54
C GLY A 11 -12.37 -15.97 -3.91
N GLU A 12 -12.31 -16.91 -4.86
CA GLU A 12 -12.00 -16.66 -6.26
C GLU A 12 -13.22 -17.01 -7.12
N ALA A 13 -13.42 -16.29 -8.22
CA ALA A 13 -14.49 -16.55 -9.18
C ALA A 13 -13.96 -16.42 -10.60
N GLU A 14 -14.50 -17.24 -11.52
CA GLU A 14 -14.20 -17.09 -12.93
C GLU A 14 -15.10 -16.01 -13.55
N GLY A 15 -14.56 -14.80 -13.68
CA GLY A 15 -15.20 -13.67 -14.33
C GLY A 15 -15.86 -12.64 -13.43
N HIS A 16 -15.74 -11.38 -13.87
CA HIS A 16 -16.26 -10.20 -13.21
C HIS A 16 -17.73 -10.32 -12.73
N ASN A 17 -18.66 -10.73 -13.59
CA ASN A 17 -20.08 -10.85 -13.20
C ASN A 17 -20.29 -11.87 -12.07
N ARG A 18 -19.56 -12.99 -12.11
CA ARG A 18 -19.64 -14.01 -11.06
C ARG A 18 -19.04 -13.48 -9.76
N ALA A 19 -17.88 -12.82 -9.85
CA ALA A 19 -17.25 -12.17 -8.71
C ALA A 19 -18.18 -11.13 -8.05
N GLN A 20 -18.80 -10.28 -8.86
CA GLN A 20 -19.75 -9.26 -8.40
C GLN A 20 -20.96 -9.88 -7.71
N SER A 21 -21.50 -11.00 -8.22
CA SER A 21 -22.69 -11.66 -7.63
C SER A 21 -22.50 -12.19 -6.21
N LEU A 22 -21.26 -12.31 -5.75
CA LEU A 22 -20.93 -12.81 -4.40
C LEU A 22 -20.79 -11.67 -3.38
N LEU A 23 -20.69 -10.42 -3.83
CA LEU A 23 -20.47 -9.28 -2.95
C LEU A 23 -21.77 -8.89 -2.25
N GLU A 24 -21.72 -8.75 -0.91
CA GLU A 24 -22.91 -8.42 -0.12
C GLU A 24 -22.72 -7.13 0.70
N LYS A 25 -21.54 -6.94 1.27
CA LYS A 25 -21.23 -5.88 2.24
C LYS A 25 -20.06 -5.02 1.76
N PRO A 26 -20.03 -3.72 2.12
CA PRO A 26 -18.86 -2.88 1.87
C PRO A 26 -17.58 -3.53 2.40
N GLY A 27 -16.53 -3.57 1.57
CA GLY A 27 -15.26 -4.24 1.90
C GLY A 27 -15.20 -5.73 1.53
N ASP A 28 -16.29 -6.33 1.06
CA ASP A 28 -16.23 -7.65 0.44
C ASP A 28 -15.39 -7.61 -0.83
N VAL A 29 -14.59 -8.66 -1.02
CA VAL A 29 -13.80 -8.83 -2.24
C VAL A 29 -13.84 -10.26 -2.75
N VAL A 30 -13.72 -10.36 -4.07
CA VAL A 30 -13.51 -11.61 -4.80
C VAL A 30 -12.39 -11.39 -5.80
N VAL A 31 -11.50 -12.38 -5.94
CA VAL A 31 -10.49 -12.37 -7.00
C VAL A 31 -11.11 -12.95 -8.27
N ASP A 32 -11.23 -12.16 -9.33
CA ASP A 32 -11.55 -12.66 -10.67
C ASP A 32 -10.31 -13.37 -11.23
N ARG A 33 -10.40 -14.68 -11.42
CA ARG A 33 -9.31 -15.51 -11.92
C ARG A 33 -9.73 -16.30 -13.15
N ARG A 34 -8.94 -16.18 -14.23
CA ARG A 34 -9.10 -16.92 -15.49
C ARG A 34 -7.74 -17.41 -15.97
N GLY A 35 -7.25 -18.48 -15.37
CA GLY A 35 -5.85 -18.95 -15.48
C GLY A 35 -4.85 -18.04 -14.74
N VAL A 36 -5.05 -16.72 -14.80
CA VAL A 36 -4.32 -15.70 -14.03
C VAL A 36 -5.28 -14.85 -13.20
N GLU A 37 -4.76 -14.15 -12.19
CA GLU A 37 -5.52 -13.10 -11.49
C GLU A 37 -5.74 -11.92 -12.44
N ARG A 38 -7.00 -11.61 -12.71
CA ARG A 38 -7.41 -10.53 -13.63
C ARG A 38 -7.73 -9.25 -12.88
N ALA A 39 -8.54 -9.37 -11.84
CA ALA A 39 -8.97 -8.23 -11.05
C ALA A 39 -9.31 -8.63 -9.60
N LEU A 40 -9.20 -7.68 -8.69
CA LEU A 40 -9.86 -7.73 -7.40
C LEU A 40 -11.18 -6.96 -7.53
N VAL A 41 -12.29 -7.69 -7.46
CA VAL A 41 -13.64 -7.12 -7.55
C VAL A 41 -14.14 -6.88 -6.13
N MET A 42 -14.48 -5.64 -5.82
CA MET A 42 -14.70 -5.18 -4.45
C MET A 42 -16.02 -4.40 -4.33
N ALA A 43 -16.85 -4.71 -3.34
CA ALA A 43 -17.95 -3.83 -2.96
C ALA A 43 -17.36 -2.57 -2.32
N CYS A 44 -17.70 -1.40 -2.88
CA CYS A 44 -17.03 -0.15 -2.52
C CYS A 44 -17.05 0.05 -1.00
N PRO A 45 -15.87 0.16 -0.36
CA PRO A 45 -15.79 0.11 1.09
C PRO A 45 -16.32 1.36 1.76
N ASP A 46 -16.63 2.42 1.01
CA ASP A 46 -17.27 3.61 1.56
C ASP A 46 -18.77 3.41 1.83
N GLY A 47 -19.38 2.37 1.27
CA GLY A 47 -20.80 2.08 1.36
C GLY A 47 -21.69 2.77 0.33
N CYS A 48 -21.15 3.32 -0.77
CA CYS A 48 -21.94 3.97 -1.82
C CYS A 48 -22.77 2.99 -2.67
N GLY A 49 -22.48 1.68 -2.60
CA GLY A 49 -23.16 0.64 -3.37
C GLY A 49 -22.51 0.31 -4.71
N ASP A 50 -21.49 1.07 -5.14
CA ASP A 50 -20.72 0.75 -6.34
C ASP A 50 -19.85 -0.51 -6.15
N VAL A 51 -19.44 -1.09 -7.28
CA VAL A 51 -18.46 -2.17 -7.34
C VAL A 51 -17.19 -1.65 -7.99
N LEU A 52 -16.07 -1.82 -7.30
CA LEU A 52 -14.75 -1.45 -7.78
C LEU A 52 -14.11 -2.65 -8.49
N THR A 53 -13.50 -2.36 -9.65
CA THR A 53 -12.66 -3.34 -10.36
C THR A 53 -11.22 -2.86 -10.30
N ILE A 54 -10.42 -3.50 -9.45
CA ILE A 54 -9.00 -3.18 -9.32
C ILE A 54 -8.23 -4.12 -10.24
N ASN A 55 -7.61 -3.58 -11.30
CA ASN A 55 -6.86 -4.38 -12.26
C ASN A 55 -5.63 -5.04 -11.60
N LEU A 56 -5.50 -6.36 -11.74
CA LEU A 56 -4.32 -7.12 -11.27
C LEU A 56 -3.46 -7.61 -12.44
N ASP A 57 -3.97 -7.54 -13.67
CA ASP A 57 -3.26 -8.01 -14.84
C ASP A 57 -2.44 -6.89 -15.49
N ARG A 58 -1.11 -7.00 -15.40
CA ARG A 58 -0.19 -6.03 -16.02
C ARG A 58 -0.28 -5.99 -17.54
N ARG A 59 -0.84 -7.01 -18.18
CA ARG A 59 -0.99 -7.08 -19.65
C ARG A 59 -2.15 -6.23 -20.15
N SER A 60 -3.12 -5.92 -19.29
CA SER A 60 -4.27 -5.06 -19.63
C SER A 60 -4.05 -3.58 -19.30
N GLY A 61 -2.90 -3.22 -18.73
CA GLY A 61 -2.51 -1.83 -18.43
C GLY A 61 -1.87 -1.68 -17.06
N LYS A 62 -1.98 -0.47 -16.48
CA LYS A 62 -1.55 -0.22 -15.10
C LYS A 62 -2.31 -1.18 -14.17
N ALA A 63 -1.58 -1.88 -13.32
CA ALA A 63 -2.13 -2.91 -12.46
C ALA A 63 -1.61 -2.74 -11.04
N TRP A 64 -2.46 -3.08 -10.09
CA TRP A 64 -2.11 -3.22 -8.70
C TRP A 64 -1.46 -4.58 -8.47
N ARG A 65 -0.56 -4.65 -7.50
CA ARG A 65 -0.02 -5.87 -6.94
C ARG A 65 -0.92 -6.35 -5.82
N LEU A 66 -1.29 -7.63 -5.86
CA LEU A 66 -1.93 -8.33 -4.76
C LEU A 66 -0.87 -9.17 -4.04
N ASP A 67 -0.66 -8.90 -2.77
CA ASP A 67 0.24 -9.66 -1.89
C ASP A 67 -0.61 -10.44 -0.87
N ARG A 68 -0.23 -11.70 -0.61
CA ARG A 68 -0.91 -12.66 0.29
C ARG A 68 -0.03 -13.14 1.45
N ARG A 69 1.04 -12.41 1.79
CA ARG A 69 1.96 -12.78 2.89
C ARG A 69 1.21 -12.90 4.22
N HIS A 70 1.63 -13.88 5.03
CA HIS A 70 1.06 -14.19 6.35
C HIS A 70 -0.46 -14.44 6.39
N GLY A 71 -1.05 -14.79 5.24
CA GLY A 71 -2.49 -15.08 5.14
C GLY A 71 -3.39 -13.86 5.09
N ASN A 72 -2.83 -12.64 4.98
CA ASN A 72 -3.60 -11.41 4.81
C ASN A 72 -3.38 -10.81 3.42
N LEU A 73 -4.40 -10.11 2.91
CA LEU A 73 -4.32 -9.42 1.64
C LEU A 73 -3.77 -8.00 1.79
N THR A 74 -2.84 -7.66 0.91
CA THR A 74 -2.35 -6.29 0.74
C THR A 74 -2.43 -5.91 -0.73
N VAL A 75 -2.93 -4.71 -1.02
CA VAL A 75 -3.03 -4.17 -2.39
C VAL A 75 -2.10 -2.98 -2.51
N TYR A 76 -1.26 -2.98 -3.54
CA TYR A 76 -0.32 -1.90 -3.81
C TYR A 76 -0.40 -1.42 -5.27
N PRO A 77 -0.38 -0.11 -5.57
CA PRO A 77 -0.35 1.03 -4.65
C PRO A 77 -1.75 1.31 -4.07
N SER A 78 -2.00 2.54 -3.58
CA SER A 78 -3.30 2.90 -3.00
C SER A 78 -4.39 2.85 -4.07
N VAL A 79 -5.62 2.61 -3.67
CA VAL A 79 -6.78 2.66 -4.56
C VAL A 79 -7.37 4.06 -4.47
N TRP A 80 -7.40 4.78 -5.59
CA TRP A 80 -8.00 6.10 -5.69
C TRP A 80 -8.99 6.13 -6.85
N ARG A 81 -10.25 6.45 -6.54
CA ARG A 81 -11.27 6.75 -7.54
C ARG A 81 -11.27 8.24 -7.85
N ASP A 82 -11.20 8.58 -9.13
CA ASP A 82 -11.35 9.95 -9.64
C ASP A 82 -12.82 10.36 -9.83
N SER A 83 -13.73 9.40 -9.75
CA SER A 83 -15.16 9.51 -10.08
C SER A 83 -16.03 8.79 -9.04
N GLY A 84 -17.34 9.04 -9.09
CA GLY A 84 -18.30 8.50 -8.12
C GLY A 84 -18.02 9.04 -6.71
N CYS A 85 -17.92 8.14 -5.72
CA CYS A 85 -17.68 8.52 -4.34
C CYS A 85 -16.28 9.08 -4.04
N ARG A 86 -15.34 9.00 -4.99
CA ARG A 86 -13.95 9.48 -4.86
C ARG A 86 -13.20 8.88 -3.67
N ALA A 87 -13.52 7.63 -3.31
CA ALA A 87 -12.84 6.89 -2.26
C ALA A 87 -11.32 6.82 -2.52
N HIS A 88 -10.53 7.10 -1.48
CA HIS A 88 -9.07 6.96 -1.48
C HIS A 88 -8.62 6.19 -0.23
N PHE A 89 -8.06 5.00 -0.45
CA PHE A 89 -7.69 4.09 0.63
C PHE A 89 -6.53 3.17 0.23
N ILE A 90 -5.89 2.59 1.25
CA ILE A 90 -4.89 1.52 1.14
C ILE A 90 -5.52 0.25 1.70
N VAL A 91 -5.26 -0.88 1.05
CA VAL A 91 -5.54 -2.21 1.62
C VAL A 91 -4.23 -2.79 2.11
N TRP A 92 -4.12 -3.03 3.41
CA TRP A 92 -2.93 -3.60 4.03
C TRP A 92 -3.30 -4.57 5.15
N ARG A 93 -2.83 -5.80 5.04
CA ARG A 93 -3.11 -6.89 5.99
C ARG A 93 -4.60 -7.00 6.34
N ASP A 94 -5.42 -7.06 5.29
CA ASP A 94 -6.89 -7.01 5.33
C ASP A 94 -7.49 -5.73 5.91
N GLN A 95 -6.70 -4.74 6.36
CA GLN A 95 -7.21 -3.46 6.84
C GLN A 95 -7.42 -2.49 5.67
N ILE A 96 -8.45 -1.66 5.79
CA ILE A 96 -8.73 -0.54 4.87
C ILE A 96 -8.33 0.74 5.61
N LEU A 97 -7.21 1.32 5.19
CA LEU A 97 -6.68 2.56 5.74
C LEU A 97 -7.11 3.71 4.84
N TRP A 98 -7.94 4.61 5.36
CA TRP A 98 -8.50 5.72 4.61
C TRP A 98 -7.52 6.89 4.54
N CYS A 99 -7.29 7.41 3.35
CA CYS A 99 -6.26 8.44 3.11
C CYS A 99 -6.77 9.88 3.36
N ASP A 100 -8.00 10.05 3.82
CA ASP A 100 -8.56 11.34 4.26
C ASP A 100 -8.40 11.57 5.78
N TRP A 101 -7.80 10.62 6.51
CA TRP A 101 -7.61 10.69 7.96
C TRP A 101 -6.19 10.28 8.38
N ARG A 102 -5.67 10.84 9.48
CA ARG A 102 -4.29 10.65 9.99
C ARG A 102 -4.07 9.32 10.75
N GLU A 103 -4.87 8.29 10.50
CA GLU A 103 -4.64 6.96 11.07
C GLU A 103 -3.69 6.18 10.15
N GLY A 104 -2.40 6.30 10.42
CA GLY A 104 -1.42 5.33 9.93
C GLY A 104 -1.44 4.07 10.82
N PRO A 105 -0.98 2.93 10.30
CA PRO A 105 -0.81 1.76 11.15
C PRO A 105 0.20 2.03 12.26
N ASP A 106 0.08 1.25 13.35
CA ASP A 106 0.99 1.23 14.50
C ASP A 106 2.45 1.10 14.02
N PRO A 107 3.44 1.64 14.75
CA PRO A 107 4.78 1.85 14.24
C PRO A 107 5.34 0.54 13.69
N ALA A 108 5.86 0.65 12.47
CA ALA A 108 6.42 -0.45 11.69
C ALA A 108 7.26 -1.37 12.57
N ASP A 109 7.12 -2.68 12.31
CA ASP A 109 7.93 -3.74 12.91
C ASP A 109 9.38 -3.27 13.08
N GLN A 110 9.84 -3.23 14.33
CA GLN A 110 11.15 -2.68 14.67
C GLN A 110 12.29 -3.48 14.03
N ASP A 111 12.08 -4.78 13.80
CA ASP A 111 13.03 -5.63 13.06
C ASP A 111 13.13 -5.18 11.60
N LEU A 112 11.98 -5.01 10.94
CA LEU A 112 11.93 -4.49 9.58
C LEU A 112 12.58 -3.11 9.47
N ALA A 113 12.29 -2.21 10.41
CA ALA A 113 12.92 -0.88 10.45
C ALA A 113 14.44 -0.97 10.56
N ASN A 114 14.98 -1.94 11.32
CA ASN A 114 16.42 -2.15 11.41
C ASN A 114 17.00 -2.70 10.11
N ARG A 115 16.32 -3.65 9.45
CA ARG A 115 16.73 -4.19 8.14
C ARG A 115 16.73 -3.11 7.05
N VAL A 116 15.68 -2.30 7.00
CA VAL A 116 15.59 -1.13 6.10
C VAL A 116 16.73 -0.16 6.37
N LEU A 117 17.01 0.18 7.63
CA LEU A 117 18.13 1.05 7.97
C LEU A 117 19.49 0.44 7.56
N GLY A 118 19.67 -0.87 7.71
CA GLY A 118 20.85 -1.59 7.22
C GLY A 118 21.06 -1.38 5.72
N TYR A 119 20.02 -1.64 4.93
CA TYR A 119 20.06 -1.42 3.48
C TYR A 119 20.38 0.05 3.12
N LEU A 120 19.75 1.02 3.79
CA LEU A 120 20.02 2.44 3.54
C LEU A 120 21.47 2.83 3.88
N LYS A 121 22.09 2.20 4.89
CA LYS A 121 23.50 2.45 5.25
C LYS A 121 24.46 1.84 4.26
N GLU A 122 24.18 0.64 3.77
CA GLU A 122 24.96 -0.01 2.70
C GLU A 122 24.93 0.83 1.42
N ASN A 123 23.83 1.54 1.18
CA ASN A 123 23.64 2.47 0.05
C ASN A 123 23.84 3.94 0.47
N SER A 124 24.68 4.20 1.47
CA SER A 124 24.90 5.56 2.00
C SER A 124 25.34 6.55 0.92
N GLY A 125 24.86 7.80 1.04
CA GLY A 125 25.12 8.85 0.04
C GLY A 125 24.17 8.84 -1.16
N LEU A 126 23.29 7.83 -1.28
CA LEU A 126 22.26 7.77 -2.31
C LEU A 126 20.86 7.84 -1.70
N PHE A 127 19.98 8.58 -2.38
CA PHE A 127 18.55 8.53 -2.14
C PHE A 127 17.95 7.36 -2.92
N VAL A 128 17.44 6.35 -2.22
CA VAL A 128 16.84 5.15 -2.81
C VAL A 128 15.33 5.18 -2.68
N HIS A 129 14.62 4.68 -3.69
CA HIS A 129 13.16 4.59 -3.65
C HIS A 129 12.74 3.45 -2.73
N TYR A 130 11.72 3.64 -1.88
CA TYR A 130 11.31 2.60 -0.93
C TYR A 130 10.88 1.29 -1.62
N GLU A 131 10.34 1.34 -2.84
CA GLU A 131 10.04 0.13 -3.62
C GLU A 131 11.30 -0.69 -3.96
N GLN A 132 12.44 -0.03 -4.19
CA GLN A 132 13.70 -0.75 -4.44
C GLN A 132 14.17 -1.44 -3.17
N VAL A 133 14.01 -0.80 -2.01
CA VAL A 133 14.31 -1.40 -0.71
C VAL A 133 13.38 -2.59 -0.44
N ALA A 134 12.08 -2.46 -0.76
CA ALA A 134 11.11 -3.54 -0.65
C ALA A 134 11.47 -4.74 -1.53
N GLU A 135 11.88 -4.50 -2.78
CA GLU A 135 12.35 -5.57 -3.67
C GLU A 135 13.62 -6.24 -3.13
N ALA A 136 14.61 -5.46 -2.68
CA ALA A 136 15.87 -5.99 -2.16
C ALA A 136 15.71 -6.80 -0.87
N LEU A 137 14.74 -6.45 -0.02
CA LEU A 137 14.49 -7.13 1.25
C LEU A 137 13.44 -8.25 1.14
N ASP A 138 12.85 -8.47 -0.04
CA ASP A 138 11.66 -9.31 -0.26
C ASP A 138 10.49 -8.96 0.68
N GLU A 139 10.20 -7.66 0.80
CA GLU A 139 9.18 -7.13 1.70
C GLU A 139 8.04 -6.43 0.98
N ASN A 140 6.92 -6.26 1.71
CA ASN A 140 5.80 -5.49 1.18
C ASN A 140 6.18 -3.99 1.05
N PRO A 141 5.88 -3.32 -0.08
CA PRO A 141 6.21 -1.92 -0.26
C PRO A 141 5.58 -0.98 0.78
N TRP A 142 4.39 -1.30 1.29
CA TRP A 142 3.78 -0.50 2.35
C TRP A 142 4.51 -0.67 3.68
N ASP A 143 4.87 -1.90 4.03
CA ASP A 143 5.64 -2.20 5.25
C ASP A 143 6.98 -1.44 5.24
N VAL A 144 7.68 -1.43 4.11
CA VAL A 144 8.91 -0.65 3.94
C VAL A 144 8.65 0.85 3.96
N ALA A 145 7.60 1.35 3.31
CA ALA A 145 7.27 2.77 3.35
C ALA A 145 6.99 3.27 4.79
N TRP A 146 6.32 2.48 5.62
CA TRP A 146 6.13 2.82 7.04
C TRP A 146 7.40 2.69 7.85
N ALA A 147 8.22 1.67 7.62
CA ALA A 147 9.54 1.55 8.25
C ALA A 147 10.40 2.78 7.95
N CYS A 148 10.44 3.24 6.70
CA CYS A 148 11.12 4.47 6.31
C CYS A 148 10.57 5.71 7.02
N ARG A 149 9.24 5.82 7.22
CA ARG A 149 8.63 6.91 7.99
C ARG A 149 9.05 6.89 9.46
N VAL A 150 9.07 5.72 10.10
CA VAL A 150 9.54 5.54 11.50
C VAL A 150 11.01 5.91 11.63
N LEU A 151 11.85 5.51 10.67
CA LEU A 151 13.26 5.89 10.65
C LEU A 151 13.44 7.39 10.46
N THR A 152 12.61 8.02 9.62
CA THR A 152 12.62 9.47 9.41
C THR A 152 12.20 10.21 10.68
N SER A 153 11.11 9.78 11.34
CA SER A 153 10.63 10.41 12.57
C SER A 153 11.58 10.23 13.76
N SER A 154 12.42 9.18 13.74
CA SER A 154 13.47 8.95 14.74
C SER A 154 14.82 9.55 14.37
N GLY A 155 14.92 10.30 13.26
CA GLY A 155 16.15 10.96 12.81
C GLY A 155 17.25 10.00 12.32
N LYS A 156 16.89 8.76 11.96
CA LYS A 156 17.83 7.75 11.44
C LYS A 156 17.88 7.72 9.92
N ALA A 157 16.87 8.25 9.26
CA ALA A 157 16.81 8.40 7.80
C ALA A 157 16.34 9.81 7.42
N ILE A 158 16.68 10.23 6.21
CA ILE A 158 16.20 11.46 5.58
C ILE A 158 15.26 11.08 4.46
N GLN A 159 14.09 11.74 4.39
CA GLN A 159 13.14 11.60 3.30
C GLN A 159 13.31 12.73 2.27
N LYS A 160 13.20 12.39 0.99
CA LYS A 160 13.10 13.33 -0.14
C LYS A 160 11.96 12.91 -1.08
N ASP A 161 11.27 13.88 -1.67
CA ASP A 161 10.20 13.66 -2.66
C ASP A 161 9.12 12.64 -2.23
N PHE A 162 8.86 12.54 -0.93
CA PHE A 162 7.96 11.58 -0.27
C PHE A 162 8.31 10.09 -0.40
N VAL A 163 9.11 9.69 -1.40
CA VAL A 163 9.33 8.28 -1.76
C VAL A 163 10.80 7.86 -1.72
N LEU A 164 11.71 8.82 -1.63
CA LEU A 164 13.15 8.57 -1.59
C LEU A 164 13.67 8.68 -0.16
N TYR A 165 14.58 7.78 0.20
CA TYR A 165 15.16 7.73 1.54
C TYR A 165 16.66 7.50 1.48
N CYS A 166 17.41 8.09 2.41
CA CYS A 166 18.82 7.78 2.64
C CYS A 166 19.09 7.65 4.15
N ALA A 167 20.17 6.95 4.51
CA ALA A 167 20.59 6.89 5.91
C ALA A 167 21.16 8.25 6.37
N GLY A 168 20.78 8.69 7.56
CA GLY A 168 21.29 9.93 8.16
C GLY A 168 20.25 10.67 8.99
N ALA A 169 20.72 11.62 9.81
CA ALA A 169 19.85 12.60 10.44
C ALA A 169 19.54 13.72 9.44
N GLN A 170 18.33 14.30 9.50
CA GLN A 170 18.07 15.55 8.78
C GLN A 170 19.18 16.55 9.14
N PRO A 171 19.77 17.26 8.16
CA PRO A 171 20.66 18.36 8.50
C PRO A 171 19.87 19.27 9.43
N SER A 172 20.38 19.50 10.65
CA SER A 172 19.86 20.57 11.50
C SER A 172 19.77 21.81 10.62
N GLU A 173 18.63 22.52 10.61
CA GLU A 173 18.40 23.77 9.88
C GLU A 173 19.51 24.78 10.19
N GLY A 174 20.61 24.64 9.46
CA GLY A 174 21.78 25.47 9.46
C GLY A 174 21.77 26.11 8.08
N ARG A 175 21.02 27.21 7.99
CA ARG A 175 21.18 28.32 7.05
C ARG A 175 22.01 27.95 5.81
N LEU A 176 21.34 27.40 4.79
CA LEU A 176 21.84 27.47 3.42
C LEU A 176 21.58 28.89 2.92
N GLU A 177 22.54 29.78 3.18
CA GLU A 177 22.71 30.99 2.37
C GLU A 177 23.09 30.54 0.96
N TRP A 178 22.20 30.80 0.01
CA TRP A 178 22.53 30.74 -1.41
C TRP A 178 23.27 32.03 -1.75
N GLU A 179 24.57 31.96 -2.01
CA GLU A 179 25.30 32.94 -2.83
C GLU A 179 25.37 32.46 -4.28
#